data_AF-A0A9E2GDN8-F1
#
_entry.id   AF-A0A9E2GDN8-F1
#
_cell.length_a   1.000
_cell.length_b   1.000
_cell.length_c   1.000
_cell.angle_alpha   90.00
_cell.angle_beta   90.00
_cell.angle_gamma   90.00
#
_symmetry.space_group_name_H-M   'P 1'
#
loop_
_entity.id
_entity.type
_entity.pdbx_description
1 polymer ?
#
loop_
_entity_poly.entity_id
_entity_poly.type
_entity_poly.pdbx_seq_one_letter_code
_entity_poly.pdbx_strand_id
1 'polypeptide(L)'
;RGDRRVSEILTLANKNQGNWAQTLKETPINPDFYALRERSLDELLPWDFIDHGVKKSFLKNEYKKALDSKVTAPCPMESCNVCGVCKKKDLKNRSGDAVF
;
A
#
# COMPACT_ATOMS: atom_id res chain seq x y z
N ARG A 1 8.49 -0.41 8.49
CA ARG A 1 7.42 -0.90 9.40
C ARG A 1 8.03 -1.07 10.78
N GLY A 2 7.27 -0.94 11.87
CA GLY A 2 7.78 -1.16 13.22
C GLY A 2 6.66 -1.26 14.24
N ASP A 3 6.86 -2.10 15.25
CA ASP A 3 6.06 -2.03 16.48
C ASP A 3 6.83 -1.21 17.54
N ARG A 4 6.32 -1.18 18.77
CA ARG A 4 6.91 -0.40 19.87
C ARG A 4 8.40 -0.71 20.09
N ARG A 5 8.85 -1.95 19.81
CA ARG A 5 10.25 -2.36 19.98
C ARG A 5 11.19 -1.62 19.03
N VAL A 6 10.70 -1.16 17.88
CA VAL A 6 11.51 -0.34 16.96
C VAL A 6 11.90 1.01 17.55
N SER A 7 11.16 1.51 18.55
CA SER A 7 11.51 2.75 19.26
C SER A 7 12.90 2.70 19.90
N GLU A 8 13.31 1.52 20.39
CA GLU A 8 14.63 1.32 21.00
C GLU A 8 15.74 1.44 19.95
N ILE A 9 15.53 0.83 18.77
CA ILE A 9 16.45 0.93 17.64
C ILE A 9 16.61 2.38 17.20
N LEU A 10 15.52 3.14 17.10
CA LEU A 10 15.57 4.54 16.69
C LEU A 10 16.30 5.43 17.71
N THR A 11 16.06 5.18 19.00
CA THR A 11 16.75 5.88 20.09
C THR A 11 18.25 5.59 20.07
N LEU A 12 18.62 4.34 19.82
CA LEU A 12 20.00 3.90 19.72
C LEU A 12 20.68 4.47 18.45
N ALA A 13 19.97 4.50 17.33
CA ALA A 13 20.44 5.15 16.10
C ALA A 13 20.77 6.63 16.34
N ASN A 14 19.92 7.35 17.09
CA ASN A 14 20.18 8.73 17.46
C ASN A 14 21.42 8.87 18.34
N LYS A 15 21.60 8.00 19.35
CA LYS A 15 22.82 8.00 20.20
C LYS A 15 24.09 7.71 19.39
N ASN A 16 23.99 6.82 18.41
CA ASN A 16 25.06 6.45 17.50
C ASN A 16 25.21 7.41 16.31
N GLN A 17 24.60 8.60 16.37
CA GLN A 17 24.70 9.66 15.35
C GLN A 17 24.35 9.16 13.93
N GLY A 18 23.36 8.26 13.83
CA GLY A 18 22.92 7.68 12.57
C GLY A 18 23.79 6.53 12.05
N ASN A 19 24.77 6.04 12.83
CA ASN A 19 25.52 4.84 12.45
C ASN A 19 24.66 3.58 12.59
N TRP A 20 23.97 3.22 11.51
CA TRP A 20 23.09 2.05 11.46
C TRP A 20 23.83 0.74 11.62
N ALA A 21 25.04 0.59 11.06
CA ALA A 21 25.80 -0.65 11.18
C ALA A 21 26.15 -0.98 12.64
N GLN A 22 26.51 0.04 13.42
CA GLN A 22 26.74 -0.10 14.86
C GLN A 22 25.43 -0.35 15.61
N THR A 23 24.40 0.45 15.33
CA THR A 23 23.08 0.34 15.97
C THR A 23 22.45 -1.05 15.81
N LEU A 24 22.52 -1.61 14.60
CA LEU A 24 21.94 -2.92 14.32
C LEU A 24 22.77 -4.07 14.92
N LYS A 25 24.06 -3.85 15.23
CA LYS A 25 24.89 -4.82 15.99
C LYS A 25 24.63 -4.78 17.49
N GLU A 26 24.30 -3.60 18.02
CA GLU A 26 24.09 -3.37 19.45
C GLU A 26 22.67 -3.70 19.91
N THR A 27 21.70 -3.72 18.99
CA THR A 27 20.30 -4.06 19.32
C THR A 27 20.10 -5.57 19.43
N PRO A 28 19.38 -6.07 20.45
CA PRO A 28 19.00 -7.48 20.55
C PRO A 28 17.86 -7.85 19.57
N ILE A 29 17.31 -6.88 18.85
CA ILE A 29 16.17 -7.05 17.96
C ILE A 29 16.67 -7.43 16.57
N ASN A 30 16.19 -8.55 16.02
CA ASN A 30 16.50 -8.91 14.64
C ASN A 30 15.85 -7.93 13.65
N PRO A 31 16.63 -7.14 12.88
CA PRO A 31 16.09 -6.18 11.92
C PRO A 31 15.36 -6.84 10.75
N ASP A 32 15.81 -8.04 10.35
CA ASP A 32 15.27 -8.79 9.20
C ASP A 32 13.80 -9.14 9.41
N PHE A 33 13.38 -9.31 10.67
CA PHE A 33 11.97 -9.52 11.01
C PHE A 33 11.06 -8.38 10.52
N TYR A 34 11.56 -7.14 10.49
CA TYR A 34 10.79 -5.97 10.05
C TYR A 34 11.00 -5.63 8.58
N ALA A 35 12.20 -5.87 8.06
CA ALA A 35 12.59 -5.47 6.71
C ALA A 35 12.31 -6.56 5.66
N LEU A 36 12.59 -7.83 6.00
CA LEU A 36 12.65 -8.94 5.04
C LEU A 36 11.56 -9.99 5.22
N ARG A 37 10.77 -9.92 6.31
CA ARG A 37 9.70 -10.91 6.54
C ARG A 37 8.63 -10.87 5.46
N GLU A 38 8.47 -11.99 4.77
CA GLU A 38 7.29 -12.25 3.93
C GLU A 38 6.02 -12.37 4.78
N ARG A 39 4.92 -11.79 4.28
CA ARG A 39 3.62 -11.86 4.94
C ARG A 39 2.68 -12.71 4.13
N SER A 40 1.92 -13.55 4.82
CA SER A 40 0.80 -14.24 4.21
C SER A 40 -0.21 -13.22 3.70
N LEU A 41 -0.82 -13.51 2.55
CA LEU A 41 -1.95 -12.73 2.04
C LEU A 41 -3.15 -12.77 2.99
N ASP A 42 -3.23 -13.76 3.87
CA ASP A 42 -4.32 -13.94 4.82
C ASP A 42 -4.04 -13.34 6.19
N GLU A 43 -2.84 -12.75 6.38
CA GLU A 43 -2.52 -12.00 7.59
C GLU A 43 -3.45 -10.78 7.73
N LEU A 44 -3.83 -10.48 8.97
CA LEU A 44 -4.54 -9.25 9.31
C LEU A 44 -3.55 -8.07 9.32
N LEU A 45 -3.85 -7.07 8.51
CA LEU A 45 -3.01 -5.89 8.33
C LEU A 45 -3.57 -4.72 9.15
N PRO A 46 -2.72 -3.81 9.66
CA PRO A 46 -3.18 -2.65 10.42
C PRO A 46 -4.10 -1.69 9.67
N TRP A 47 -4.31 -1.86 8.36
CA TRP A 47 -5.23 -1.06 7.57
C TRP A 47 -6.46 -1.85 7.10
N ASP A 48 -6.60 -3.14 7.47
CA ASP A 48 -7.74 -3.95 7.06
C ASP A 48 -9.08 -3.45 7.64
N PHE A 49 -9.04 -2.70 8.74
CA PHE A 49 -10.24 -2.08 9.34
C PHE A 49 -10.60 -0.73 8.72
N ILE A 50 -9.76 -0.19 7.84
CA ILE A 50 -9.98 1.12 7.20
C ILE A 50 -10.74 0.88 5.90
N ASP A 51 -11.97 1.40 5.81
CA ASP A 51 -12.70 1.40 4.54
C ASP A 51 -12.19 2.51 3.63
N HIS A 52 -11.48 2.11 2.58
CA HIS A 52 -10.97 2.99 1.53
C HIS A 52 -11.60 2.67 0.16
N GLY A 53 -12.77 2.01 0.15
CA GLY A 53 -13.54 1.68 -1.06
C GLY A 53 -12.94 0.60 -1.96
N VAL A 54 -11.71 0.16 -1.73
CA VAL A 54 -11.06 -0.92 -2.50
C VAL A 54 -11.08 -2.22 -1.70
N LYS A 55 -11.56 -3.30 -2.30
CA LYS A 55 -11.62 -4.61 -1.65
C LYS A 55 -10.20 -5.17 -1.42
N LYS A 56 -9.95 -5.80 -0.26
CA LYS A 56 -8.69 -6.51 0.03
C LYS A 56 -8.31 -7.52 -1.06
N SER A 57 -9.31 -8.20 -1.64
CA SER A 57 -9.10 -9.16 -2.74
C SER A 57 -8.48 -8.51 -3.98
N PHE A 58 -8.84 -7.27 -4.31
CA PHE A 58 -8.22 -6.52 -5.41
C PHE A 58 -6.74 -6.26 -5.11
N LEU A 59 -6.41 -5.78 -3.91
CA LEU A 59 -5.02 -5.54 -3.50
C LEU A 59 -4.17 -6.82 -3.50
N LYS A 60 -4.74 -7.95 -3.06
CA LYS A 60 -4.07 -9.27 -3.15
C LYS A 60 -3.74 -9.64 -4.61
N ASN A 61 -4.66 -9.38 -5.54
CA ASN A 61 -4.45 -9.68 -6.95
C ASN A 61 -3.38 -8.79 -7.57
N GLU A 62 -3.41 -7.49 -7.28
CA GLU A 62 -2.39 -6.54 -7.75
C GLU A 62 -1.00 -6.87 -7.21
N TYR A 63 -0.91 -7.28 -5.94
CA TYR A 63 0.35 -7.74 -5.36
C TYR A 63 0.90 -8.99 -6.07
N LYS A 64 0.06 -9.98 -6.38
CA LYS A 64 0.48 -11.16 -7.16
C LYS A 64 1.00 -10.80 -8.54
N LYS A 65 0.32 -9.89 -9.25
CA LYS A 65 0.80 -9.37 -10.54
C LYS A 65 2.14 -8.66 -10.41
N ALA A 66 2.34 -7.87 -9.35
CA ALA A 66 3.60 -7.20 -9.10
C ALA A 66 4.75 -8.20 -8.87
N LEU A 67 4.52 -9.28 -8.13
CA LEU A 67 5.49 -10.36 -7.97
C LEU A 67 5.81 -11.05 -9.31
N ASP A 68 4.82 -11.21 -10.17
CA ASP A 68 4.98 -11.73 -11.54
C ASP A 68 5.60 -10.72 -12.53
N SER A 69 6.00 -9.52 -12.07
CA SER A 69 6.46 -8.40 -12.92
C SER A 69 5.46 -7.99 -14.02
N LYS A 70 4.16 -8.22 -13.79
CA LYS A 70 3.08 -7.83 -14.70
C LYS A 70 2.59 -6.43 -14.38
N VAL A 71 2.60 -5.56 -15.39
CA VAL A 71 2.08 -4.20 -15.28
C VAL A 71 0.55 -4.23 -15.34
N THR A 72 -0.10 -3.58 -14.37
CA THR A 72 -1.53 -3.30 -14.46
C THR A 72 -1.75 -1.96 -15.16
N ALA A 73 -2.77 -1.90 -16.01
CA ALA A 73 -3.14 -0.68 -16.70
C ALA A 73 -3.40 0.47 -15.70
N PRO A 74 -3.10 1.73 -16.08
CA PRO A 74 -3.42 2.87 -15.23
C PRO A 74 -4.91 2.91 -14.93
N CYS A 75 -5.28 3.51 -13.78
CA CYS A 75 -6.69 3.70 -13.42
C CYS A 75 -7.40 4.46 -14.55
N PRO A 76 -8.45 3.91 -15.18
CA PRO A 76 -9.04 4.53 -16.37
C PRO A 76 -9.91 5.76 -16.04
N MET A 77 -10.09 6.10 -14.75
CA MET A 77 -10.79 7.26 -14.13
C MET A 77 -12.23 7.57 -14.60
N GLU A 78 -12.62 7.24 -15.82
CA GLU A 78 -13.95 7.49 -16.40
C GLU A 78 -14.85 6.26 -16.36
N SER A 79 -14.27 5.06 -16.36
CA SER A 79 -14.99 3.78 -16.47
C SER A 79 -14.77 2.82 -15.30
N CYS A 80 -14.00 3.23 -14.27
CA CYS A 80 -13.67 2.39 -13.13
C CYS A 80 -14.58 2.68 -11.92
N ASN A 81 -15.09 1.61 -11.30
CA ASN A 81 -15.87 1.67 -10.06
C ASN A 81 -15.22 0.87 -8.91
N VAL A 82 -13.95 0.48 -9.04
CA VAL A 82 -13.26 -0.40 -8.08
C VAL A 82 -13.06 0.25 -6.70
N CYS A 83 -12.72 1.54 -6.66
CA CYS A 83 -12.49 2.29 -5.41
C CYS A 83 -13.63 3.25 -5.04
N GLY A 84 -14.61 3.47 -5.94
CA GLY A 84 -15.72 4.41 -5.73
C GLY A 84 -15.36 5.91 -5.77
N VAL A 85 -14.10 6.29 -6.03
CA VAL A 85 -13.67 7.71 -6.07
C VAL A 85 -14.18 8.44 -7.31
N CYS A 86 -14.25 7.76 -8.45
CA CYS A 86 -14.64 8.38 -9.72
C CYS A 86 -16.17 8.45 -9.87
N LYS A 87 -16.70 9.58 -10.31
CA LYS A 87 -18.13 9.75 -10.62
C LYS A 87 -18.44 9.12 -11.98
N LYS A 88 -19.53 8.34 -12.08
CA LYS A 88 -20.05 7.92 -13.39
C LYS A 88 -20.49 9.19 -14.14
N LYS A 89 -20.06 9.37 -15.39
CA LYS A 89 -20.72 10.34 -16.27
C LYS A 89 -22.14 9.83 -16.51
N ASP A 90 -23.13 10.54 -16.01
CA ASP A 90 -24.54 10.26 -16.33
C ASP A 90 -24.73 10.43 -17.85
N LEU A 91 -24.87 9.32 -18.58
CA LEU A 91 -25.14 9.31 -20.02
C LEU A 91 -26.63 9.59 -20.33
N LYS A 92 -27.27 10.50 -19.58
CA LYS A 92 -28.64 10.96 -19.89
C LYS A 92 -28.59 12.42 -20.32
N ASN A 93 -29.07 12.66 -21.54
CA ASN A 93 -29.15 13.93 -22.30
C ASN A 93 -27.87 14.41 -23.01
N ARG A 94 -27.63 13.83 -24.19
CA ARG A 94 -27.18 14.59 -25.37
C ARG A 94 -28.08 14.27 -26.56
N SER A 95 -29.32 14.74 -26.47
CA SER A 95 -30.21 14.92 -27.62
C SER A 95 -30.60 16.39 -27.63
N GLY A 96 -30.00 17.16 -28.55
CA GLY A 96 -30.29 18.57 -28.75
C GLY A 96 -29.06 19.41 -29.11
N ASP A 97 -28.93 19.66 -30.42
CA ASP A 97 -28.35 20.86 -31.07
C ASP A 97 -26.80 21.01 -31.08
N ALA A 98 -26.12 21.32 -32.19
CA ALA A 98 -26.55 21.93 -33.45
C ALA A 98 -25.71 21.45 -34.65
N VAL A 99 -26.39 21.31 -35.77
CA VAL A 99 -25.88 21.46 -37.13
C VAL A 99 -25.69 22.96 -37.38
N PHE A 100 -24.47 23.35 -37.78
CA PHE A 100 -23.96 24.69 -38.15
C PHE A 100 -24.03 25.81 -37.09
#